data_AF-A0ABD0PUP4-F1
#
_entry.id   AF-A0ABD0PUP4-F1
#
_cell.length_a   1.000
_cell.length_b   1.000
_cell.length_c   1.000
_cell.angle_alpha   90.00
_cell.angle_beta   90.00
_cell.angle_gamma   90.00
#
_symmetry.space_group_name_H-M   'P 1'
#
loop_
_entity.id
_entity.type
_entity.pdbx_description
1 polymer ?
#
loop_
_entity_poly.entity_id
_entity_poly.type
_entity_poly.pdbx_seq_one_letter_code
_entity_poly.pdbx_strand_id
1 'polypeptide(L)' 'TRSEASMTVLSGHVVVCIFGDVTSALVGLRNLVMPLRASNFHYHELKPIVFVGSLDYLRREWETLHNFPK' A
#
# COMPACT_ATOMS: atom_id res chain seq x y z
N THR A 1 -10.29 3.44 -9.32
CA THR A 1 -11.34 2.47 -9.72
C THR A 1 -10.73 1.33 -10.53
N ARG A 2 -11.47 0.24 -10.80
CA ARG A 2 -10.95 -0.91 -11.58
C ARG A 2 -10.47 -0.48 -12.98
N SER A 3 -11.22 0.38 -13.64
CA SER A 3 -10.87 0.90 -14.98
C SER A 3 -9.61 1.76 -14.94
N GLU A 4 -9.48 2.64 -13.94
CA GLU A 4 -8.24 3.42 -13.74
C GLU A 4 -7.02 2.51 -13.49
N ALA A 5 -7.19 1.46 -12.68
CA ALA A 5 -6.12 0.50 -12.41
C ALA A 5 -5.69 -0.24 -13.68
N SER A 6 -6.62 -0.58 -14.58
CA SER A 6 -6.28 -1.22 -15.87
C SER A 6 -5.55 -0.31 -16.85
N MET A 7 -5.66 1.01 -16.71
CA MET A 7 -4.92 1.96 -17.55
C MET A 7 -3.47 2.14 -17.08
N THR A 8 -3.16 1.77 -15.84
CA THR A 8 -1.81 1.88 -15.28
C THR A 8 -1.07 0.57 -15.48
N VAL A 9 -0.01 0.58 -16.29
CA VAL A 9 0.86 -0.59 -16.47
C VAL A 9 1.71 -0.77 -15.22
N LEU A 10 1.29 -1.68 -14.34
CA LEU A 10 2.02 -2.05 -13.13
C LEU A 10 2.74 -3.38 -13.34
N SER A 11 4.07 -3.34 -13.44
CA SER A 11 4.95 -4.52 -13.48
C SER A 11 6.03 -4.39 -12.40
N GLY A 12 6.43 -5.50 -11.79
CA GLY A 12 7.41 -5.48 -10.69
C GLY A 12 6.91 -4.80 -9.40
N HIS A 13 5.59 -4.80 -9.17
CA HIS A 13 4.94 -4.16 -8.01
C HIS A 13 4.53 -5.20 -6.95
N VAL A 14 4.15 -4.71 -5.77
CA VAL A 14 3.66 -5.52 -4.65
C VAL A 14 2.16 -5.33 -4.52
N VAL A 15 1.39 -6.41 -4.46
CA VAL A 15 -0.05 -6.38 -4.15
C VAL A 15 -0.25 -6.94 -2.75
N VAL A 16 -0.89 -6.15 -1.88
CA VAL A 16 -1.20 -6.54 -0.50
C VAL A 16 -2.71 -6.68 -0.36
N CYS A 17 -3.17 -7.93 -0.28
CA CYS A 17 -4.58 -8.26 -0.08
C CYS A 17 -4.91 -8.21 1.42
N ILE A 18 -5.83 -7.32 1.81
CA ILE A 18 -6.21 -7.08 3.20
C ILE A 18 -7.65 -7.51 3.41
N PHE A 19 -7.83 -8.43 4.36
CA PHE A 19 -9.13 -8.87 4.85
C PHE A 19 -9.35 -8.26 6.22
N GLY A 20 -10.09 -7.16 6.26
CA GLY A 20 -10.42 -6.43 7.47
C GLY A 20 -11.59 -5.49 7.22
N ASP A 21 -12.27 -5.13 8.29
CA ASP A 21 -13.43 -4.24 8.30
C ASP A 21 -13.24 -3.09 9.31
N VAL A 22 -14.30 -2.32 9.55
CA VAL A 22 -14.24 -1.15 10.44
C VAL A 22 -14.03 -1.52 11.91
N THR A 23 -14.32 -2.75 12.34
CA THR A 23 -14.17 -3.19 13.75
C THR A 23 -12.91 -4.02 13.97
N SER A 24 -12.30 -4.52 12.90
CA SER A 24 -11.06 -5.28 12.91
C SER A 24 -9.92 -4.50 13.57
N ALA A 25 -9.04 -5.23 14.27
CA ALA A 25 -7.82 -4.66 14.85
C ALA A 25 -6.85 -4.16 13.75
N LEU A 26 -6.07 -3.14 14.06
CA LEU A 26 -5.05 -2.61 13.16
C LEU A 26 -3.86 -3.57 13.09
N VAL A 27 -3.47 -3.95 11.88
CA VAL A 27 -2.29 -4.78 11.58
C VAL A 27 -1.01 -3.94 11.64
N GLY A 28 -1.09 -2.64 11.34
CA GLY A 28 0.06 -1.75 11.32
C GLY A 28 0.84 -1.86 10.00
N LEU A 29 0.19 -1.48 8.90
CA LEU A 29 0.74 -1.61 7.54
C LEU A 29 2.08 -0.87 7.34
N ARG A 30 2.35 0.16 8.15
CA ARG A 30 3.64 0.87 8.18
C ARG A 30 4.84 -0.07 8.34
N ASN A 31 4.70 -1.14 9.13
CA ASN A 31 5.79 -2.08 9.37
C ASN A 31 6.15 -2.91 8.12
N LEU A 32 5.20 -3.07 7.20
CA LEU A 32 5.43 -3.69 5.90
C LEU A 32 6.03 -2.69 4.90
N VAL A 33 5.49 -1.46 4.85
CA VAL A 33 5.88 -0.46 3.84
C VAL A 33 7.27 0.13 4.11
N MET A 34 7.61 0.39 5.38
CA MET A 34 8.85 1.06 5.75
C MET A 34 10.12 0.39 5.18
N PRO A 35 10.35 -0.93 5.34
CA PRO A 35 11.55 -1.56 4.78
C PRO A 35 11.57 -1.56 3.23
N LEU A 36 10.41 -1.52 2.57
CA LEU A 36 10.30 -1.40 1.11
C LEU A 36 10.55 0.03 0.60
N ARG A 37 10.79 0.98 1.52
CA ARG A 37 11.08 2.39 1.25
C ARG A 37 12.40 2.84 1.87
N ALA A 38 13.27 1.88 2.17
CA ALA A 38 14.59 2.17 2.71
C ALA A 38 15.42 3.04 1.76
N SER A 39 16.25 3.91 2.33
CA SER A 39 17.03 4.93 1.60
C SER A 39 18.16 4.36 0.74
N ASN A 40 18.44 3.07 0.84
CA ASN A 40 19.40 2.37 0.00
C ASN A 40 18.87 2.03 -1.41
N PHE A 41 17.57 2.28 -1.68
CA PHE A 41 16.99 2.15 -3.01
C PHE A 41 16.85 3.51 -3.67
N HIS A 42 17.22 3.61 -4.95
CA HIS A 42 16.87 4.76 -5.75
C HIS A 42 15.36 4.78 -5.98
N TYR A 43 14.80 5.98 -6.21
CA TYR A 43 13.36 6.16 -6.40
C TYR A 43 12.76 5.29 -7.52
N HIS A 44 13.51 5.02 -8.59
CA HIS A 44 13.06 4.17 -9.69
C HIS A 44 13.07 2.68 -9.36
N GLU A 45 13.85 2.26 -8.35
CA GLU A 45 13.92 0.88 -7.86
C GLU A 45 12.81 0.55 -6.86
N LEU A 46 12.16 1.58 -6.29
CA LEU A 46 11.03 1.41 -5.37
C LEU A 46 9.86 0.73 -6.08
N LYS A 47 9.51 -0.46 -5.57
CA LYS A 47 8.34 -1.23 -6.02
C LYS A 47 7.06 -0.51 -5.57
N PRO A 48 6.15 -0.15 -6.49
CA PRO A 48 4.83 0.36 -6.14
C PRO A 48 4.07 -0.65 -5.25
N ILE A 49 3.31 -0.17 -4.28
CA ILE A 49 2.48 -1.03 -3.42
C ILE A 49 1.00 -0.74 -3.70
N VAL A 50 0.24 -1.78 -4.03
CA VAL A 50 -1.21 -1.68 -4.24
C VAL A 50 -1.92 -2.45 -3.13
N PHE A 51 -2.68 -1.72 -2.31
CA PHE A 51 -3.55 -2.32 -1.30
C PHE A 51 -4.91 -2.67 -1.91
N VAL A 52 -5.35 -3.91 -1.69
CA VAL A 52 -6.66 -4.40 -2.13
C VAL A 52 -7.43 -4.86 -0.89
N GLY A 53 -8.48 -4.14 -0.53
CA GLY A 53 -9.27 -4.43 0.67
C GLY A 53 -10.37 -3.40 0.91
N SER A 54 -10.98 -3.45 2.10
CA SER A 54 -12.01 -2.49 2.51
C SER A 54 -11.41 -1.08 2.67
N LEU A 55 -12.08 -0.09 2.07
CA LEU A 55 -11.68 1.31 2.20
C LEU A 55 -11.80 1.81 3.64
N ASP A 56 -12.79 1.34 4.39
CA ASP A 56 -13.01 1.77 5.78
C ASP A 56 -11.90 1.28 6.71
N TYR A 57 -11.37 0.08 6.47
CA TYR A 57 -10.19 -0.40 7.16
C TYR A 57 -8.95 0.42 6.77
N LEU A 58 -8.72 0.63 5.47
CA LEU A 58 -7.54 1.34 4.96
C LEU A 58 -7.46 2.80 5.42
N ARG A 59 -8.60 3.48 5.53
CA ARG A 59 -8.67 4.86 6.06
C ARG A 59 -8.09 4.96 7.47
N ARG A 60 -8.34 3.96 8.32
CA ARG A 60 -7.81 3.92 9.71
C ARG A 60 -6.29 3.73 9.76
N GLU A 61 -5.72 3.01 8.79
CA GLU A 61 -4.27 2.78 8.70
C GLU A 61 -3.53 3.94 7.99
N TRP A 62 -4.24 4.72 7.15
CA TRP A 62 -3.64 5.67 6.19
C TRP A 62 -2.82 6.80 6.83
N GLU A 63 -3.16 7.23 8.06
CA GLU A 63 -2.37 8.23 8.80
C GLU A 63 -0.90 7.80 8.96
N THR A 64 -0.63 6.50 9.03
CA THR A 64 0.72 5.97 9.17
C THR A 64 1.45 5.75 7.84
N LEU A 65 0.74 5.91 6.71
CA LEU A 65 1.20 5.54 5.38
C LEU A 65 1.38 6.71 4.42
N HIS A 66 0.65 7.81 4.60
CA HIS A 66 0.53 8.89 3.60
C HIS A 66 1.86 9.60 3.25
N ASN A 67 2.93 9.37 4.02
CA ASN A 67 4.26 9.95 3.79
C ASN A 67 5.19 9.04 2.98
N PHE A 68 4.78 7.82 2.62
CA PHE A 68 5.58 6.94 1.77
C PHE A 68 5.31 7.21 0.28
N PRO A 69 6.35 7.25 -0.56
CA PRO A 69 6.17 7.39 -2.01
C PRO A 69 5.67 6.08 -2.64
N LYS A 70 5.01 6.20 -3.80
CA LYS A 70 4.54 5.10 -4.67
C LYS A 70 3.65 4.07 -3.98
#